data_AF-A0A7V6D0N3-F1
#
_entry.id   AF-A0A7V6D0N3-F1
#
_cell.length_a   1.000
_cell.length_b   1.000
_cell.length_c   1.000
_cell.angle_alpha   90.00
_cell.angle_beta   90.00
_cell.angle_gamma   90.00
#
_symmetry.space_group_name_H-M   'P 1'
#
loop_
_entity.id
_entity.type
_entity.pdbx_description
1 polymer ?
#
loop_
_entity_poly.entity_id
_entity_poly.type
_entity_poly.pdbx_seq_one_letter_code
_entity_poly.pdbx_strand_id
1 'polypeptide(L)'
;GFQVVMFTHQDPEMWVDLTLVLWAAGLQVTAAWTVLTETSSGVREGNYVQGTVVLVLRKRQSERRGELIDLYPEMRAEVERQLESMLALDPKDDPNFCDADYQLAAYAAALRVLTSYSTIGDLDVERELRRPRGKGETTPISRIINQAVQIATDYLVPEGLERTIWRQLGPEERFYLKGIEVESRGEAREGVYQEFARTYGAKGFRTLLASRSANKARLKTPSEFGARELTKAGEPGFAGSLLRHVLFAIYRTASDAEYDPRPARQYLRQELPDYWLSRETAIALLRYLSTVAARLEHWRRDVEAAKRLLTVLEADSL
;
A
#
# COMPACT_ATOMS: atom_id res chain seq x y z
N GLY A 1 20.07 9.37 -30.30
CA GLY A 1 19.93 10.45 -29.31
C GLY A 1 19.26 9.93 -28.06
N PHE A 2 19.38 10.66 -26.96
CA PHE A 2 18.63 10.46 -25.74
C PHE A 2 17.65 11.61 -25.59
N GLN A 3 16.45 11.34 -25.08
CA GLN A 3 15.50 12.36 -24.65
C GLN A 3 15.19 12.12 -23.18
N VAL A 4 15.15 13.19 -22.39
CA VAL A 4 14.82 13.12 -20.97
C VAL A 4 13.44 13.71 -20.78
N VAL A 5 12.56 12.97 -20.10
CA VAL A 5 11.23 13.43 -19.69
C VAL A 5 11.17 13.43 -18.18
N MET A 6 10.89 14.59 -17.59
CA MET A 6 10.59 14.72 -16.17
C MET A 6 9.08 14.69 -16.01
N PHE A 7 8.56 13.77 -15.19
CA PHE A 7 7.13 13.55 -15.06
C PHE A 7 6.73 13.26 -13.62
N THR A 8 5.61 13.84 -13.19
CA THR A 8 5.06 13.64 -11.84
C THR A 8 3.55 13.75 -11.92
N HIS A 9 2.86 12.65 -11.61
CA HIS A 9 1.42 12.66 -11.47
C HIS A 9 0.96 11.51 -10.58
N GLN A 10 -0.04 11.76 -9.73
CA GLN A 10 -0.62 10.73 -8.86
C GLN A 10 -1.60 9.84 -9.61
N ASP A 11 -2.37 10.41 -10.54
CA ASP A 11 -3.38 9.68 -11.30
C ASP A 11 -2.74 8.65 -12.24
N PRO A 12 -3.05 7.34 -12.10
CA PRO A 12 -2.60 6.30 -13.01
C PRO A 12 -2.95 6.58 -14.48
N GLU A 13 -4.05 7.28 -14.76
CA GLU A 13 -4.47 7.56 -16.14
C GLU A 13 -3.48 8.46 -16.88
N MET A 14 -2.82 9.39 -16.17
CA MET A 14 -1.79 10.22 -16.77
C MET A 14 -0.53 9.41 -17.14
N TRP A 15 -0.27 8.31 -16.43
CA TRP A 15 0.78 7.35 -16.78
C TRP A 15 0.39 6.47 -17.96
N VAL A 16 -0.89 6.12 -18.10
CA VAL A 16 -1.43 5.46 -19.31
C VAL A 16 -1.20 6.34 -20.53
N ASP A 17 -1.56 7.62 -20.44
CA ASP A 17 -1.38 8.60 -21.54
C ASP A 17 0.08 8.72 -21.95
N LEU A 18 0.96 8.92 -20.97
CA LEU A 18 2.39 9.02 -21.22
C LEU A 18 2.92 7.75 -21.89
N THR A 19 2.50 6.57 -21.43
CA THR A 19 2.90 5.29 -22.03
C THR A 19 2.50 5.21 -23.49
N LEU A 20 1.25 5.54 -23.82
CA LEU A 20 0.73 5.48 -25.18
C LEU A 20 1.46 6.46 -26.10
N VAL A 21 1.71 7.70 -25.64
CA VAL A 21 2.44 8.72 -26.41
C VAL A 21 3.86 8.27 -26.72
N LEU A 22 4.60 7.79 -25.71
CA LEU A 22 5.96 7.29 -25.89
C LEU A 22 5.99 6.08 -26.83
N TRP A 23 5.03 5.17 -26.66
CA TRP A 23 4.94 3.96 -27.46
C TRP A 23 4.65 4.28 -28.94
N ALA A 24 3.67 5.15 -29.22
CA ALA A 24 3.34 5.60 -30.58
C ALA A 24 4.49 6.36 -31.24
N ALA A 25 5.27 7.13 -30.47
CA ALA A 25 6.46 7.81 -30.96
C ALA A 25 7.64 6.85 -31.26
N GLY A 26 7.49 5.55 -30.99
CA GLY A 26 8.57 4.57 -31.13
C GLY A 26 9.71 4.80 -30.13
N LEU A 27 9.42 5.42 -28.98
CA LEU A 27 10.36 5.66 -27.90
C LEU A 27 10.22 4.59 -26.83
N GLN A 28 11.36 4.16 -26.31
CA GLN A 28 11.48 3.22 -25.21
C GLN A 28 12.12 3.94 -24.01
N VAL A 29 11.52 3.76 -22.83
CA VAL A 29 12.19 4.09 -21.57
C VAL A 29 13.30 3.07 -21.34
N THR A 30 14.53 3.56 -21.13
CA THR A 30 15.72 2.73 -20.94
C THR A 30 16.31 2.83 -19.54
N ALA A 31 16.05 3.95 -18.86
CA ALA A 31 16.34 4.13 -17.45
C ALA A 31 15.28 5.06 -16.84
N ALA A 32 15.00 4.87 -15.56
CA ALA A 32 14.14 5.73 -14.80
C ALA A 32 14.59 5.81 -13.34
N TRP A 33 14.46 6.98 -12.74
CA TRP A 33 14.78 7.21 -11.33
C TRP A 33 13.87 8.29 -10.77
N THR A 34 13.47 8.12 -9.51
CA THR A 34 12.71 9.12 -8.77
C THR A 34 13.69 10.03 -8.05
N VAL A 35 13.57 11.34 -8.27
CA VAL A 35 14.39 12.36 -7.62
C VAL A 35 13.48 13.18 -6.72
N LEU A 36 13.88 13.38 -5.47
CA LEU A 36 13.17 14.28 -4.56
C LEU A 36 13.33 15.73 -5.07
N THR A 37 12.22 16.36 -5.45
CA THR A 37 12.22 17.70 -6.08
C THR A 37 11.55 18.77 -5.22
N GLU A 38 10.88 18.40 -4.14
CA GLU A 38 10.33 19.35 -3.17
C GLU A 38 11.13 19.37 -1.87
N THR A 39 11.80 20.51 -1.62
CA THR A 39 12.39 20.83 -0.31
C THR A 39 11.31 21.33 0.65
N SER A 40 11.39 20.94 1.92
CA SER A 40 10.56 21.39 3.05
C SER A 40 10.52 22.91 3.31
N SER A 41 11.22 23.72 2.50
CA SER A 41 11.26 25.19 2.54
C SER A 41 10.20 25.88 1.65
N GLY A 42 9.33 25.14 0.96
CA GLY A 42 8.24 25.70 0.15
C GLY A 42 7.04 26.15 1.00
N VAL A 43 6.63 27.42 0.82
CA VAL A 43 5.56 28.16 1.54
C VAL A 43 4.13 27.58 1.37
N ARG A 44 3.97 26.33 0.92
CA ARG A 44 2.66 25.70 0.69
C ARG A 44 2.57 24.36 1.41
N GLU A 45 1.92 24.36 2.57
CA GLU A 45 1.43 23.16 3.23
C GLU A 45 0.44 22.43 2.30
N GLY A 46 0.90 21.40 1.60
CA GLY A 46 0.06 20.57 0.74
C GLY A 46 0.65 19.17 0.55
N ASN A 47 -0.21 18.18 0.30
CA ASN A 47 0.16 16.78 0.05
C ASN A 47 0.59 16.61 -1.41
N TYR A 48 1.75 17.16 -1.74
CA TYR A 48 2.32 17.03 -3.07
C TYR A 48 3.22 15.80 -3.12
N VAL A 49 3.25 15.15 -4.28
CA VAL A 49 4.22 14.10 -4.57
C VAL A 49 5.60 14.72 -4.50
N GLN A 50 6.40 14.28 -3.54
CA GLN A 50 7.71 14.88 -3.27
C GLN A 50 8.76 14.49 -4.33
N GLY A 51 8.51 13.42 -5.09
CA GLY A 51 9.39 12.92 -6.13
C GLY A 51 8.98 13.25 -7.57
N THR A 52 9.94 13.63 -8.40
CA THR A 52 9.81 13.64 -9.86
C THR A 52 10.50 12.45 -10.48
N VAL A 53 9.79 11.74 -11.37
CA VAL A 53 10.38 10.65 -12.13
C VAL A 53 11.10 11.23 -13.35
N VAL A 54 12.38 10.90 -13.47
CA VAL A 54 13.20 11.23 -14.63
C VAL A 54 13.29 10.00 -15.52
N LEU A 55 12.72 10.07 -16.71
CA LEU A 55 12.71 9.01 -17.72
C LEU A 55 13.75 9.29 -18.80
N VAL A 56 14.64 8.34 -19.04
CA VAL A 56 15.61 8.39 -20.14
C VAL A 56 15.10 7.56 -21.31
N LEU A 57 14.80 8.24 -22.41
CA LEU A 57 14.18 7.67 -23.60
C LEU A 57 15.19 7.49 -24.72
N ARG A 58 15.04 6.39 -25.48
CA ARG A 58 15.73 6.16 -26.75
C ARG A 58 14.73 5.72 -27.80
N LYS A 59 15.07 5.95 -29.08
CA LYS A 59 14.35 5.28 -30.17
C LYS A 59 14.45 3.77 -29.97
N ARG A 60 13.31 3.09 -29.95
CA ARG A 60 13.25 1.63 -29.88
C ARG A 60 14.00 1.03 -31.08
N GLN A 61 14.85 0.05 -30.81
CA GLN A 61 15.68 -0.60 -31.83
C GLN A 61 15.16 -1.98 -32.23
N SER A 62 14.34 -2.59 -31.39
CA SER A 62 13.79 -3.93 -31.59
C SER A 62 12.32 -3.90 -31.96
N GLU A 63 11.92 -4.77 -32.88
CA GLU A 63 10.51 -5.07 -33.18
C GLU A 63 9.98 -6.19 -32.28
N ARG A 64 10.19 -6.04 -30.97
CA ARG A 64 9.80 -7.06 -29.99
C ARG A 64 8.26 -7.14 -29.92
N ARG A 65 7.71 -8.34 -30.12
CA ARG A 65 6.27 -8.61 -30.05
C ARG A 65 5.99 -9.59 -28.91
N GLY A 66 4.84 -9.48 -28.27
CA GLY A 66 4.42 -10.40 -27.21
C GLY A 66 2.95 -10.25 -26.88
N GLU A 67 2.45 -11.08 -25.98
CA GLU A 67 1.08 -11.02 -25.47
C GLU A 67 1.04 -10.41 -24.08
N LEU A 68 -0.14 -9.91 -23.67
CA LEU A 68 -0.35 -9.36 -22.33
C LEU A 68 0.07 -10.32 -21.20
N ILE A 69 -0.12 -11.62 -21.41
CA ILE A 69 0.25 -12.64 -20.43
C ILE A 69 1.77 -12.77 -20.25
N ASP A 70 2.54 -12.55 -21.32
CA ASP A 70 3.99 -12.61 -21.31
C ASP A 70 4.59 -11.42 -20.54
N LEU A 71 3.87 -10.30 -20.49
CA LEU A 71 4.30 -9.11 -19.78
C LEU A 71 4.24 -9.27 -18.26
N TYR A 72 3.41 -10.14 -17.71
CA TYR A 72 3.23 -10.19 -16.25
C TYR A 72 4.50 -10.60 -15.47
N PRO A 73 5.22 -11.67 -15.85
CA PRO A 73 6.46 -12.02 -15.18
C PRO A 73 7.53 -10.93 -15.34
N GLU A 74 7.63 -10.31 -16.52
CA GLU A 74 8.58 -9.24 -16.79
C GLU A 74 8.27 -7.96 -16.01
N MET A 75 6.99 -7.61 -15.94
CA MET A 75 6.48 -6.49 -15.14
C MET A 75 6.84 -6.68 -13.67
N ARG A 76 6.60 -7.87 -13.13
CA ARG A 76 6.97 -8.20 -11.76
C ARG A 76 8.47 -8.05 -11.55
N ALA A 77 9.28 -8.71 -12.37
CA ALA A 77 10.73 -8.64 -12.24
C ALA A 77 11.24 -7.20 -12.30
N GLU A 78 10.72 -6.38 -13.21
CA GLU A 78 11.19 -5.00 -13.39
C GLU A 78 10.74 -4.06 -12.27
N VAL A 79 9.52 -4.21 -11.74
CA VAL A 79 9.05 -3.46 -10.57
C VAL A 79 9.85 -3.84 -9.34
N GLU A 80 10.00 -5.14 -9.07
CA GLU A 80 10.75 -5.63 -7.90
C GLU A 80 12.22 -5.17 -7.96
N ARG A 81 12.87 -5.26 -9.12
CA ARG A 81 14.25 -4.78 -9.34
C ARG A 81 14.38 -3.27 -9.11
N GLN A 82 13.41 -2.48 -9.56
CA GLN A 82 13.42 -1.03 -9.35
C GLN A 82 13.28 -0.67 -7.87
N LEU A 83 12.36 -1.33 -7.15
CA LEU A 83 12.14 -1.11 -5.73
C LEU A 83 13.33 -1.54 -4.90
N GLU A 84 13.91 -2.71 -5.19
CA GLU A 84 15.11 -3.21 -4.54
C GLU A 84 16.27 -2.21 -4.67
N SER A 85 16.47 -1.66 -5.88
CA SER A 85 17.50 -0.65 -6.11
C SER A 85 17.27 0.64 -5.32
N MET A 86 16.02 1.05 -5.11
CA MET A 86 15.71 2.25 -4.32
C MET A 86 15.86 1.99 -2.83
N LEU A 87 15.34 0.87 -2.32
CA LEU A 87 15.46 0.47 -0.92
C LEU A 87 16.92 0.26 -0.52
N ALA A 88 17.76 -0.25 -1.42
CA ALA A 88 19.20 -0.38 -1.17
C ALA A 88 19.93 0.97 -1.00
N LEU A 89 19.36 2.06 -1.52
CA LEU A 89 19.88 3.43 -1.39
C LEU A 89 19.22 4.20 -0.25
N ASP A 90 18.16 3.64 0.35
CA ASP A 90 17.33 4.30 1.34
C ASP A 90 17.80 3.99 2.77
N PRO A 91 18.37 4.96 3.51
CA PRO A 91 18.83 4.71 4.87
C PRO A 91 17.63 4.47 5.80
N LYS A 92 17.74 3.44 6.65
CA LYS A 92 16.63 3.00 7.52
C LYS A 92 16.22 4.03 8.58
N ASP A 93 17.17 4.79 9.09
CA ASP A 93 16.95 5.72 10.20
C ASP A 93 16.38 7.06 9.73
N ASP A 94 16.63 7.46 8.48
CA ASP A 94 16.16 8.71 7.88
C ASP A 94 15.81 8.53 6.38
N PRO A 95 14.71 7.81 6.07
CA PRO A 95 14.37 7.45 4.69
C PRO A 95 14.25 8.66 3.77
N ASN A 96 14.90 8.59 2.61
CA ASN A 96 14.82 9.59 1.53
C ASN A 96 13.53 9.45 0.72
N PHE A 97 12.93 8.27 0.69
CA PHE A 97 11.75 7.98 -0.11
C PHE A 97 10.53 7.71 0.77
N CYS A 98 9.39 8.23 0.35
CA CYS A 98 8.10 7.83 0.89
C CYS A 98 7.44 6.74 0.01
N ASP A 99 6.38 6.12 0.52
CA ASP A 99 5.60 5.12 -0.23
C ASP A 99 5.08 5.64 -1.59
N ALA A 100 4.78 6.93 -1.70
CA ALA A 100 4.37 7.52 -2.97
C ALA A 100 5.51 7.48 -4.00
N ASP A 101 6.76 7.70 -3.59
CA ASP A 101 7.93 7.64 -4.48
C ASP A 101 8.17 6.22 -5.00
N TYR A 102 7.95 5.22 -4.16
CA TYR A 102 8.02 3.82 -4.56
C TYR A 102 6.91 3.45 -5.57
N GLN A 103 5.71 4.03 -5.45
CA GLN A 103 4.66 3.87 -6.47
C GLN A 103 5.01 4.53 -7.80
N LEU A 104 5.56 5.75 -7.76
CA LEU A 104 6.04 6.42 -8.96
C LEU A 104 7.11 5.58 -9.68
N ALA A 105 8.00 4.96 -8.91
CA ALA A 105 9.01 4.07 -9.45
C ALA A 105 8.42 2.81 -10.09
N ALA A 106 7.32 2.28 -9.52
CA ALA A 106 6.58 1.17 -10.10
C ALA A 106 5.94 1.54 -11.45
N TYR A 107 5.37 2.75 -11.58
CA TYR A 107 4.90 3.24 -12.88
C TYR A 107 6.05 3.34 -13.87
N ALA A 108 7.18 3.92 -13.48
CA ALA A 108 8.34 4.05 -14.34
C ALA A 108 8.90 2.70 -14.81
N ALA A 109 8.91 1.70 -13.91
CA ALA A 109 9.22 0.31 -14.24
C ALA A 109 8.24 -0.26 -15.26
N ALA A 110 6.94 -0.04 -15.08
CA ALA A 110 5.92 -0.48 -16.04
C ALA A 110 6.11 0.12 -17.44
N LEU A 111 6.41 1.43 -17.50
CA LEU A 111 6.69 2.11 -18.75
C LEU A 111 7.90 1.51 -19.48
N ARG A 112 8.97 1.13 -18.76
CA ARG A 112 10.14 0.45 -19.37
C ARG A 112 9.76 -0.86 -20.04
N VAL A 113 8.97 -1.70 -19.37
CA VAL A 113 8.51 -2.98 -19.94
C VAL A 113 7.61 -2.71 -21.14
N LEU A 114 6.56 -1.91 -20.98
CA LEU A 114 5.56 -1.65 -22.02
C LEU A 114 6.18 -1.07 -23.29
N THR A 115 7.02 -0.04 -23.14
CA THR A 115 7.63 0.65 -24.29
C THR A 115 8.74 -0.17 -24.97
N SER A 116 9.20 -1.27 -24.35
CA SER A 116 10.16 -2.19 -24.98
C SER A 116 9.55 -3.02 -26.11
N TYR A 117 8.22 -3.22 -26.11
CA TYR A 117 7.51 -3.94 -27.16
C TYR A 117 7.08 -3.00 -28.28
N SER A 118 7.23 -3.43 -29.54
CA SER A 118 6.62 -2.75 -30.68
C SER A 118 5.18 -3.18 -30.90
N THR A 119 4.79 -4.39 -30.48
CA THR A 119 3.41 -4.89 -30.52
C THR A 119 3.09 -5.70 -29.27
N ILE A 120 1.92 -5.48 -28.67
CA ILE A 120 1.42 -6.27 -27.54
C ILE A 120 0.02 -6.78 -27.90
N GLY A 121 -0.10 -8.06 -28.28
CA GLY A 121 -1.35 -8.64 -28.78
C GLY A 121 -2.03 -7.75 -29.84
N ASP A 122 -3.33 -7.53 -29.68
CA ASP A 122 -4.16 -6.70 -30.56
C ASP A 122 -4.29 -5.23 -30.11
N LEU A 123 -3.39 -4.73 -29.26
CA LEU A 123 -3.42 -3.32 -28.82
C LEU A 123 -3.15 -2.36 -29.97
N ASP A 124 -4.20 -1.63 -30.38
CA ASP A 124 -4.10 -0.51 -31.32
C ASP A 124 -3.82 0.80 -30.58
N VAL A 125 -2.53 1.14 -30.46
CA VAL A 125 -2.04 2.32 -29.75
C VAL A 125 -2.57 3.62 -30.33
N GLU A 126 -2.65 3.74 -31.65
CA GLU A 126 -3.10 4.96 -32.31
C GLU A 126 -4.59 5.20 -32.06
N ARG A 127 -5.39 4.14 -32.11
CA ARG A 127 -6.81 4.21 -31.77
C ARG A 127 -7.02 4.56 -30.29
N GLU A 128 -6.28 3.93 -29.38
CA GLU A 128 -6.37 4.20 -27.94
C GLU A 128 -5.96 5.63 -27.57
N LEU A 129 -5.00 6.23 -28.31
CA LEU A 129 -4.62 7.64 -28.14
C LEU A 129 -5.70 8.63 -28.59
N ARG A 130 -6.42 8.31 -29.67
CA ARG A 130 -7.42 9.22 -30.28
C ARG A 130 -8.81 9.07 -29.65
N ARG A 131 -9.08 7.94 -29.01
CA ARG A 131 -10.38 7.63 -28.44
C ARG A 131 -10.57 8.37 -27.10
N PRO A 132 -11.70 9.07 -26.89
CA PRO A 132 -12.05 9.57 -25.57
C PRO A 132 -12.34 8.39 -24.64
N ARG A 133 -11.72 8.38 -23.46
CA ARG A 133 -11.97 7.39 -22.41
C ARG A 133 -13.11 7.82 -21.50
N GLY A 134 -13.96 6.87 -21.15
CA GLY A 134 -14.96 7.07 -20.10
C GLY A 134 -14.28 7.20 -18.74
N LYS A 135 -14.86 8.00 -17.83
CA LYS A 135 -14.35 8.11 -16.46
C LYS A 135 -14.40 6.73 -15.78
N GLY A 136 -13.24 6.23 -15.35
CA GLY A 136 -13.12 4.91 -14.72
C GLY A 136 -13.10 3.73 -15.70
N GLU A 137 -13.03 3.98 -17.01
CA GLU A 137 -12.85 2.93 -18.01
C GLU A 137 -11.49 2.24 -17.82
N THR A 138 -11.49 0.91 -17.75
CA THR A 138 -10.27 0.12 -17.57
C THR A 138 -9.78 -0.47 -18.90
N THR A 139 -8.81 0.19 -19.52
CA THR A 139 -8.10 -0.28 -20.73
C THR A 139 -7.07 -1.38 -20.41
N PRO A 140 -6.62 -2.19 -21.39
CA PRO A 140 -5.57 -3.18 -21.14
C PRO A 140 -4.28 -2.58 -20.56
N ILE A 141 -3.86 -1.40 -21.05
CA ILE A 141 -2.69 -0.68 -20.52
C ILE A 141 -2.92 -0.22 -19.08
N SER A 142 -4.11 0.32 -18.77
CA SER A 142 -4.44 0.72 -17.40
C SER A 142 -4.40 -0.47 -16.43
N ARG A 143 -4.80 -1.68 -16.86
CA ARG A 143 -4.71 -2.89 -16.01
C ARG A 143 -3.25 -3.22 -15.68
N ILE A 144 -2.37 -3.16 -16.67
CA ILE A 144 -0.95 -3.46 -16.48
C ILE A 144 -0.30 -2.43 -15.54
N ILE A 145 -0.60 -1.15 -15.74
CA ILE A 145 -0.11 -0.06 -14.90
C ILE A 145 -0.62 -0.21 -13.45
N ASN A 146 -1.90 -0.49 -13.25
CA ASN A 146 -2.47 -0.74 -11.93
C ASN A 146 -1.88 -2.00 -11.28
N GLN A 147 -1.55 -3.02 -12.08
CA GLN A 147 -0.90 -4.22 -11.59
C GLN A 147 0.55 -3.96 -11.15
N ALA A 148 1.29 -3.07 -11.82
CA ALA A 148 2.62 -2.66 -11.38
C ALA A 148 2.56 -2.02 -9.98
N VAL A 149 1.55 -1.17 -9.73
CA VAL A 149 1.30 -0.61 -8.39
C VAL A 149 0.97 -1.70 -7.39
N GLN A 150 0.13 -2.68 -7.74
CA GLN A 150 -0.18 -3.80 -6.86
C GLN A 150 1.06 -4.64 -6.53
N ILE A 151 1.94 -4.88 -7.51
CA ILE A 151 3.21 -5.57 -7.28
C ILE A 151 4.06 -4.77 -6.29
N ALA A 152 4.13 -3.45 -6.45
CA ALA A 152 4.88 -2.60 -5.54
C ALA A 152 4.31 -2.60 -4.12
N THR A 153 3.00 -2.48 -3.95
CA THR A 153 2.37 -2.49 -2.63
C THR A 153 2.45 -3.85 -1.94
N ASP A 154 2.42 -4.95 -2.69
CA ASP A 154 2.70 -6.30 -2.19
C ASP A 154 4.19 -6.47 -1.81
N TYR A 155 5.08 -5.72 -2.47
CA TYR A 155 6.51 -5.77 -2.22
C TYR A 155 6.92 -4.99 -0.97
N LEU A 156 6.31 -3.83 -0.75
CA LEU A 156 6.53 -2.90 0.36
C LEU A 156 5.79 -3.37 1.62
N VAL A 157 6.32 -4.43 2.23
CA VAL A 157 5.78 -4.99 3.47
C VAL A 157 6.21 -4.12 4.66
N PRO A 158 5.30 -3.72 5.57
CA PRO A 158 5.67 -3.02 6.79
C PRO A 158 6.65 -3.81 7.64
N GLU A 159 7.58 -3.12 8.31
CA GLU A 159 8.59 -3.77 9.15
C GLU A 159 7.91 -4.56 10.29
N GLY A 160 8.35 -5.81 10.50
CA GLY A 160 7.77 -6.69 11.52
C GLY A 160 6.55 -7.49 11.09
N LEU A 161 6.09 -7.37 9.83
CA LEU A 161 5.11 -8.27 9.22
C LEU A 161 5.74 -9.21 8.19
N GLU A 162 5.20 -10.42 8.12
CA GLU A 162 5.58 -11.38 7.09
C GLU A 162 4.88 -11.07 5.77
N ARG A 163 5.60 -11.25 4.65
CA ARG A 163 5.05 -11.02 3.30
C ARG A 163 3.83 -11.91 3.01
N THR A 164 3.84 -13.15 3.48
CA THR A 164 2.74 -14.11 3.33
C THR A 164 1.45 -13.58 3.94
N ILE A 165 1.53 -13.06 5.17
CA ILE A 165 0.42 -12.45 5.89
C ILE A 165 -0.03 -11.17 5.18
N TRP A 166 0.91 -10.27 4.87
CA TRP A 166 0.61 -9.00 4.20
C TRP A 166 -0.21 -9.19 2.92
N ARG A 167 0.15 -10.19 2.12
CA ARG A 167 -0.54 -10.49 0.85
C ARG A 167 -1.97 -10.99 1.05
N GLN A 168 -2.30 -11.59 2.20
CA GLN A 168 -3.64 -12.08 2.50
C GLN A 168 -4.59 -10.99 3.01
N LEU A 169 -4.05 -9.87 3.51
CA LEU A 169 -4.85 -8.78 4.06
C LEU A 169 -5.59 -8.01 2.98
N GLY A 170 -6.82 -7.59 3.31
CA GLY A 170 -7.65 -6.76 2.45
C GLY A 170 -7.19 -5.29 2.37
N PRO A 171 -7.78 -4.50 1.45
CA PRO A 171 -7.46 -3.08 1.24
C PRO A 171 -7.47 -2.24 2.53
N GLU A 172 -8.56 -2.28 3.30
CA GLU A 172 -8.71 -1.51 4.53
C GLU A 172 -7.75 -1.97 5.64
N GLU A 173 -7.42 -3.26 5.70
CA GLU A 173 -6.48 -3.79 6.68
C GLU A 173 -5.06 -3.30 6.40
N ARG A 174 -4.63 -3.37 5.13
CA ARG A 174 -3.33 -2.85 4.70
C ARG A 174 -3.22 -1.34 4.94
N PHE A 175 -4.26 -0.59 4.56
CA PHE A 175 -4.35 0.83 4.85
C PHE A 175 -4.21 1.11 6.36
N TYR A 176 -4.92 0.37 7.20
CA TYR A 176 -4.88 0.58 8.65
C TYR A 176 -3.48 0.31 9.22
N LEU A 177 -2.88 -0.84 8.90
CA LEU A 177 -1.56 -1.21 9.43
C LEU A 177 -0.46 -0.25 8.96
N LYS A 178 -0.50 0.16 7.68
CA LYS A 178 0.44 1.14 7.14
C LYS A 178 0.22 2.53 7.72
N GLY A 179 -1.04 2.92 7.92
CA GLY A 179 -1.39 4.16 8.57
C GLY A 179 -0.85 4.25 10.00
N ILE A 180 -0.90 3.16 10.78
CA ILE A 180 -0.30 3.10 12.12
C ILE A 180 1.23 3.23 12.06
N GLU A 181 1.89 2.64 11.05
CA GLU A 181 3.33 2.80 10.84
C GLU A 181 3.72 4.27 10.62
N VAL A 182 3.08 4.95 9.68
CA VAL A 182 3.44 6.35 9.40
C VAL A 182 3.07 7.29 10.54
N GLU A 183 1.96 7.01 11.22
CA GLU A 183 1.55 7.76 12.41
C GLU A 183 2.61 7.63 13.51
N SER A 184 3.17 6.42 13.69
CA SER A 184 4.25 6.16 14.66
C SER A 184 5.56 6.91 14.34
N ARG A 185 5.68 7.45 13.13
CA ARG A 185 6.80 8.29 12.66
C ARG A 185 6.44 9.79 12.66
N GLY A 186 5.27 10.15 13.21
CA GLY A 186 4.83 11.54 13.36
C GLY A 186 4.03 12.11 12.19
N GLU A 187 3.66 11.30 11.20
CA GLU A 187 2.79 11.77 10.12
C GLU A 187 1.38 12.04 10.62
N ALA A 188 0.83 13.21 10.29
CA ALA A 188 -0.49 13.66 10.74
C ALA A 188 -1.29 14.41 9.66
N ARG A 189 -0.82 14.43 8.41
CA ARG A 189 -1.48 15.09 7.28
C ARG A 189 -2.53 14.16 6.67
N GLU A 190 -3.77 14.64 6.54
CA GLU A 190 -4.88 13.84 6.00
C GLU A 190 -4.62 13.30 4.59
N GLY A 191 -3.91 14.05 3.73
CA GLY A 191 -3.70 13.60 2.36
C GLY A 191 -2.72 12.44 2.23
N VAL A 192 -1.81 12.21 3.19
CA VAL A 192 -0.99 11.00 3.21
C VAL A 192 -1.88 9.77 3.44
N TYR A 193 -2.83 9.83 4.36
CA TYR A 193 -3.82 8.77 4.55
C TYR A 193 -4.73 8.60 3.32
N GLN A 194 -5.15 9.70 2.69
CA GLN A 194 -5.94 9.62 1.46
C GLN A 194 -5.17 8.95 0.32
N GLU A 195 -3.87 9.21 0.21
CA GLU A 195 -3.00 8.57 -0.78
C GLU A 195 -2.85 7.08 -0.50
N PHE A 196 -2.62 6.67 0.75
CA PHE A 196 -2.64 5.24 1.11
C PHE A 196 -3.97 4.58 0.82
N ALA A 197 -5.07 5.24 1.13
CA ALA A 197 -6.39 4.69 0.84
C ALA A 197 -6.60 4.46 -0.67
N ARG A 198 -6.14 5.40 -1.51
CA ARG A 198 -6.15 5.25 -2.97
C ARG A 198 -5.24 4.12 -3.43
N THR A 199 -4.04 4.04 -2.86
CA THR A 199 -3.00 3.04 -3.15
C THR A 199 -3.50 1.62 -2.91
N TYR A 200 -4.04 1.36 -1.73
CA TYR A 200 -4.51 0.03 -1.34
C TYR A 200 -5.93 -0.27 -1.84
N GLY A 201 -6.65 0.74 -2.36
CA GLY A 201 -8.05 0.60 -2.76
C GLY A 201 -9.04 0.60 -1.59
N ALA A 202 -8.66 1.14 -0.43
CA ALA A 202 -9.48 1.22 0.78
C ALA A 202 -10.56 2.30 0.64
N LYS A 203 -11.69 1.96 0.02
CA LYS A 203 -12.80 2.90 -0.24
C LYS A 203 -13.44 3.40 1.05
N GLY A 204 -13.48 2.56 2.09
CA GLY A 204 -14.06 2.86 3.39
C GLY A 204 -13.16 3.61 4.37
N PHE A 205 -11.94 4.00 3.99
CA PHE A 205 -10.90 4.41 4.95
C PHE A 205 -11.29 5.52 5.92
N ARG A 206 -12.21 6.42 5.53
CA ARG A 206 -12.64 7.55 6.36
C ARG A 206 -13.29 7.11 7.68
N THR A 207 -13.92 5.93 7.72
CA THR A 207 -14.50 5.40 8.96
C THR A 207 -13.43 4.89 9.94
N LEU A 208 -12.21 4.67 9.47
CA LEU A 208 -11.07 4.20 10.26
C LEU A 208 -10.30 5.35 10.93
N LEU A 209 -10.51 6.59 10.47
CA LEU A 209 -9.89 7.78 11.05
C LEU A 209 -10.64 8.23 12.31
N ALA A 210 -9.90 8.57 13.36
CA ALA A 210 -10.45 9.15 14.58
C ALA A 210 -10.51 10.67 14.50
N SER A 211 -9.54 11.28 13.83
CA SER A 211 -9.48 12.71 13.58
C SER A 211 -9.13 12.95 12.11
N ARG A 212 -9.75 14.00 11.55
CA ARG A 212 -9.54 14.48 10.18
C ARG A 212 -9.18 15.97 10.16
N SER A 213 -8.88 16.54 11.32
CA SER A 213 -8.45 17.93 11.41
C SER A 213 -7.07 18.09 10.76
N ALA A 214 -6.82 19.25 10.17
CA ALA A 214 -5.53 19.57 9.55
C ALA A 214 -4.37 19.31 10.52
N ASN A 215 -3.33 18.61 10.04
CA ASN A 215 -2.14 18.21 10.79
C ASN A 215 -2.42 17.44 12.10
N LYS A 216 -3.59 16.80 12.19
CA LYS A 216 -4.01 15.96 13.33
C LYS A 216 -4.74 14.71 12.85
N ALA A 217 -4.53 14.29 11.60
CA ALA A 217 -5.09 13.05 11.09
C ALA A 217 -4.46 11.87 11.84
N ARG A 218 -5.30 10.96 12.32
CA ARG A 218 -4.86 9.72 12.97
C ARG A 218 -5.91 8.63 12.86
N LEU A 219 -5.50 7.39 12.99
CA LEU A 219 -6.39 6.24 13.00
C LEU A 219 -7.06 6.07 14.37
N LYS A 220 -8.21 5.40 14.36
CA LYS A 220 -8.88 4.93 15.57
C LYS A 220 -8.05 3.84 16.24
N THR A 221 -7.92 3.95 17.55
CA THR A 221 -7.43 2.89 18.42
C THR A 221 -8.45 1.75 18.54
N PRO A 222 -8.02 0.56 18.99
CA PRO A 222 -8.93 -0.51 19.39
C PRO A 222 -10.03 -0.03 20.33
N SER A 223 -9.66 0.75 21.35
CA SER A 223 -10.61 1.29 22.32
C SER A 223 -11.63 2.26 21.72
N GLU A 224 -11.27 3.02 20.68
CA GLU A 224 -12.19 3.91 19.98
C GLU A 224 -13.13 3.20 19.00
N PHE A 225 -12.70 2.07 18.41
CA PHE A 225 -13.61 1.20 17.67
C PHE A 225 -14.64 0.55 18.61
N GLY A 226 -14.17 0.02 19.75
CA GLY A 226 -15.01 -0.77 20.65
C GLY A 226 -15.71 -1.91 19.93
N ALA A 227 -16.99 -2.15 20.25
CA ALA A 227 -17.84 -3.14 19.57
C ALA A 227 -18.56 -2.61 18.31
N ARG A 228 -18.37 -1.33 17.94
CA ARG A 228 -19.10 -0.71 16.82
C ARG A 228 -18.59 -1.25 15.50
N GLU A 229 -19.47 -1.33 14.50
CA GLU A 229 -19.10 -1.71 13.13
C GLU A 229 -18.30 -3.04 13.08
N LEU A 230 -18.65 -3.97 13.96
CA LEU A 230 -18.15 -5.34 13.98
C LEU A 230 -19.23 -6.23 13.36
N THR A 231 -18.86 -7.00 12.34
CA THR A 231 -19.75 -8.00 11.75
C THR A 231 -19.17 -9.40 11.96
N LYS A 232 -19.78 -10.43 11.37
CA LYS A 232 -19.30 -11.80 11.52
C LYS A 232 -17.93 -11.94 10.85
N ALA A 233 -17.03 -12.70 11.49
CA ALA A 233 -15.71 -12.97 10.94
C ALA A 233 -15.82 -13.62 9.55
N GLY A 234 -15.03 -13.09 8.61
CA GLY A 234 -15.02 -13.51 7.20
C GLY A 234 -16.04 -12.78 6.32
N GLU A 235 -16.91 -11.94 6.86
CA GLU A 235 -17.76 -11.08 6.02
C GLU A 235 -16.93 -10.02 5.28
N PRO A 236 -17.36 -9.60 4.07
CA PRO A 236 -16.62 -8.64 3.27
C PRO A 236 -16.40 -7.28 3.96
N GLY A 237 -15.23 -6.71 3.72
CA GLY A 237 -14.84 -5.39 4.22
C GLY A 237 -14.20 -5.44 5.61
N PHE A 238 -13.81 -4.27 6.12
CA PHE A 238 -13.07 -4.17 7.37
C PHE A 238 -13.84 -4.75 8.57
N ALA A 239 -15.15 -4.59 8.63
CA ALA A 239 -15.98 -4.96 9.78
C ALA A 239 -15.95 -6.46 10.14
N GLY A 240 -15.78 -7.34 9.14
CA GLY A 240 -15.65 -8.79 9.30
C GLY A 240 -14.21 -9.30 9.15
N SER A 241 -13.24 -8.41 8.97
CA SER A 241 -11.84 -8.76 8.73
C SER A 241 -11.14 -9.32 9.98
N LEU A 242 -10.13 -10.18 9.78
CA LEU A 242 -9.37 -10.73 10.90
C LEU A 242 -8.75 -9.62 11.75
N LEU A 243 -8.17 -8.59 11.12
CA LEU A 243 -7.62 -7.45 11.85
C LEU A 243 -8.67 -6.77 12.73
N ARG A 244 -9.89 -6.56 12.24
CA ARG A 244 -10.95 -5.95 13.05
C ARG A 244 -11.32 -6.79 14.27
N HIS A 245 -11.36 -8.11 14.15
CA HIS A 245 -11.57 -9.02 15.27
C HIS A 245 -10.39 -9.00 16.26
N VAL A 246 -9.16 -8.89 15.78
CA VAL A 246 -7.97 -8.68 16.63
C VAL A 246 -8.07 -7.36 17.39
N LEU A 247 -8.41 -6.26 16.72
CA LEU A 247 -8.63 -4.95 17.38
C LEU A 247 -9.76 -5.04 18.42
N PHE A 248 -10.84 -5.76 18.14
CA PHE A 248 -11.89 -5.96 19.13
C PHE A 248 -11.41 -6.75 20.36
N ALA A 249 -10.60 -7.79 20.17
CA ALA A 249 -10.03 -8.56 21.26
C ALA A 249 -9.06 -7.73 22.12
N ILE A 250 -8.28 -6.83 21.50
CA ILE A 250 -7.47 -5.84 22.22
C ILE A 250 -8.38 -4.95 23.08
N TYR A 251 -9.43 -4.37 22.49
CA TYR A 251 -10.40 -3.55 23.23
C TYR A 251 -11.03 -4.29 24.41
N ARG A 252 -11.43 -5.56 24.22
CA ARG A 252 -12.01 -6.38 25.29
C ARG A 252 -11.03 -6.55 26.45
N THR A 253 -9.77 -6.83 26.15
CA THR A 253 -8.70 -6.94 27.15
C THR A 253 -8.45 -5.61 27.83
N ALA A 254 -8.40 -4.51 27.07
CA ALA A 254 -8.20 -3.17 27.59
C ALA A 254 -9.35 -2.72 28.51
N SER A 255 -10.58 -3.16 28.25
CA SER A 255 -11.79 -2.80 28.98
C SER A 255 -12.02 -3.64 30.24
N ASP A 256 -11.31 -4.76 30.37
CA ASP A 256 -11.34 -5.58 31.57
C ASP A 256 -10.66 -4.84 32.74
N ALA A 257 -11.24 -4.95 33.94
CA ALA A 257 -10.76 -4.22 35.11
C ALA A 257 -9.34 -4.67 35.54
N GLU A 258 -8.98 -5.92 35.28
CA GLU A 258 -7.68 -6.52 35.60
C GLU A 258 -6.79 -6.69 34.36
N TYR A 259 -7.24 -6.19 33.20
CA TYR A 259 -6.61 -6.44 31.90
C TYR A 259 -6.49 -7.95 31.59
N ASP A 260 -7.47 -8.75 32.00
CA ASP A 260 -7.46 -10.19 31.73
C ASP A 260 -7.69 -10.48 30.23
N PRO A 261 -6.72 -11.08 29.51
CA PRO A 261 -6.88 -11.40 28.10
C PRO A 261 -7.66 -12.69 27.84
N ARG A 262 -7.93 -13.52 28.86
CA ARG A 262 -8.55 -14.86 28.68
C ARG A 262 -9.95 -14.78 28.04
N PRO A 263 -10.85 -13.85 28.41
CA PRO A 263 -12.14 -13.69 27.73
C PRO A 263 -12.01 -13.26 26.27
N ALA A 264 -11.01 -12.43 25.96
CA ALA A 264 -10.74 -11.98 24.59
C ALA A 264 -10.15 -13.13 23.73
N ARG A 265 -9.28 -13.97 24.28
CA ARG A 265 -8.83 -15.20 23.62
C ARG A 265 -10.02 -16.14 23.36
N GLN A 266 -10.87 -16.38 24.35
CA GLN A 266 -12.05 -17.24 24.20
C GLN A 266 -12.97 -16.75 23.08
N TYR A 267 -13.16 -15.44 22.98
CA TYR A 267 -13.88 -14.82 21.89
C TYR A 267 -13.27 -15.13 20.51
N LEU A 268 -11.95 -14.95 20.35
CA LEU A 268 -11.29 -15.28 19.08
C LEU A 268 -11.44 -16.77 18.72
N ARG A 269 -11.40 -17.68 19.71
CA ARG A 269 -11.65 -19.12 19.49
C ARG A 269 -13.06 -19.43 18.98
N GLN A 270 -14.05 -18.66 19.41
CA GLN A 270 -15.45 -18.88 19.06
C GLN A 270 -15.82 -18.23 17.73
N GLU A 271 -15.31 -17.04 17.46
CA GLU A 271 -15.72 -16.25 16.29
C GLU A 271 -14.88 -16.49 15.04
N LEU A 272 -13.57 -16.76 15.19
CA LEU A 272 -12.72 -16.90 14.01
C LEU A 272 -12.95 -18.26 13.33
N PRO A 273 -13.19 -18.26 11.99
CA PRO A 273 -13.17 -19.49 11.23
C PRO A 273 -11.76 -20.08 11.30
N ASP A 274 -11.68 -21.41 11.47
CA ASP A 274 -10.43 -22.15 11.55
C ASP A 274 -9.42 -21.49 12.51
N TYR A 275 -9.84 -21.28 13.77
CA TYR A 275 -9.08 -20.54 14.79
C TYR A 275 -7.58 -20.82 14.77
N TRP A 276 -7.16 -22.09 14.67
CA TRP A 276 -5.74 -22.46 14.69
C TRP A 276 -4.95 -21.89 13.51
N LEU A 277 -5.54 -21.85 12.32
CA LEU A 277 -4.91 -21.21 11.16
C LEU A 277 -4.90 -19.68 11.32
N SER A 278 -6.05 -19.11 11.73
CA SER A 278 -6.20 -17.67 11.93
C SER A 278 -5.36 -17.12 13.09
N ARG A 279 -5.01 -17.97 14.07
CA ARG A 279 -4.23 -17.63 15.26
C ARG A 279 -2.82 -17.19 14.93
N GLU A 280 -2.14 -17.85 14.00
CA GLU A 280 -0.78 -17.46 13.59
C GLU A 280 -0.77 -16.05 13.01
N THR A 281 -1.74 -15.75 12.15
CA THR A 281 -1.92 -14.40 11.60
C THR A 281 -2.31 -13.40 12.70
N ALA A 282 -3.20 -13.77 13.63
CA ALA A 282 -3.58 -12.90 14.76
C ALA A 282 -2.38 -12.56 15.67
N ILE A 283 -1.49 -13.54 15.93
CA ILE A 283 -0.25 -13.35 16.69
C ILE A 283 0.66 -12.36 15.97
N ALA A 284 0.88 -12.52 14.67
CA ALA A 284 1.70 -11.59 13.89
C ALA A 284 1.13 -10.17 13.90
N LEU A 285 -0.19 -10.01 13.74
CA LEU A 285 -0.86 -8.71 13.81
C LEU A 285 -0.73 -8.07 15.20
N LEU A 286 -0.90 -8.85 16.27
CA LEU A 286 -0.71 -8.37 17.65
C LEU A 286 0.73 -7.94 17.92
N ARG A 287 1.70 -8.72 17.46
CA ARG A 287 3.13 -8.40 17.59
C ARG A 287 3.48 -7.12 16.85
N TYR A 288 2.99 -6.98 15.62
CA TYR A 288 3.16 -5.75 14.83
C TYR A 288 2.54 -4.54 15.54
N LEU A 289 1.25 -4.61 15.88
CA LEU A 289 0.54 -3.49 16.52
C LEU A 289 1.15 -3.09 17.86
N SER A 290 1.51 -4.05 18.71
CA SER A 290 2.12 -3.78 20.02
C SER A 290 3.54 -3.21 19.93
N THR A 291 4.22 -3.38 18.80
CA THR A 291 5.56 -2.84 18.54
C THR A 291 5.47 -1.45 17.91
N VAL A 292 4.74 -1.33 16.79
CA VAL A 292 4.65 -0.08 16.02
C VAL A 292 3.86 0.98 16.77
N ALA A 293 2.71 0.62 17.35
CA ALA A 293 1.87 1.58 18.06
C ALA A 293 2.41 1.94 19.45
N ALA A 294 3.47 1.29 19.95
CA ALA A 294 4.08 1.64 21.24
C ALA A 294 4.66 3.07 21.26
N ARG A 295 4.96 3.64 20.09
CA ARG A 295 5.42 5.03 19.93
C ARG A 295 4.29 6.06 20.03
N LEU A 296 3.03 5.60 20.01
CA LEU A 296 1.84 6.44 20.02
C LEU A 296 1.28 6.54 21.43
N GLU A 297 1.33 7.72 22.04
CA GLU A 297 0.88 7.93 23.43
C GLU A 297 -0.59 7.53 23.63
N HIS A 298 -1.45 7.87 22.67
CA HIS A 298 -2.88 7.56 22.72
C HIS A 298 -3.20 6.06 22.54
N TRP A 299 -2.22 5.24 22.14
CA TRP A 299 -2.35 3.77 22.09
C TRP A 299 -1.88 3.06 23.36
N ARG A 300 -1.35 3.78 24.35
CA ARG A 300 -0.69 3.17 25.53
C ARG A 300 -1.50 2.06 26.20
N ARG A 301 -2.81 2.28 26.41
CA ARG A 301 -3.72 1.30 27.02
C ARG A 301 -3.92 0.07 26.14
N ASP A 302 -4.13 0.29 24.84
CA ASP A 302 -4.36 -0.78 23.88
C ASP A 302 -3.09 -1.59 23.59
N VAL A 303 -1.91 -0.97 23.65
CA VAL A 303 -0.62 -1.66 23.52
C VAL A 303 -0.39 -2.61 24.69
N GLU A 304 -0.68 -2.19 25.93
CA GLU A 304 -0.58 -3.08 27.10
C GLU A 304 -1.52 -4.28 26.98
N ALA A 305 -2.77 -4.02 26.58
CA ALA A 305 -3.76 -5.05 26.32
C ALA A 305 -3.33 -6.00 25.19
N ALA A 306 -2.79 -5.48 24.09
CA ALA A 306 -2.28 -6.27 22.97
C ALA A 306 -1.14 -7.20 23.39
N LYS A 307 -0.19 -6.74 24.23
CA LYS A 307 0.92 -7.55 24.75
C LYS A 307 0.45 -8.71 25.64
N ARG A 308 -0.54 -8.47 26.50
CA ARG A 308 -1.15 -9.51 27.35
C ARG A 308 -1.90 -10.54 26.52
N LEU A 309 -2.68 -10.07 25.55
CA LEU A 309 -3.40 -10.94 24.62
C LEU A 309 -2.44 -11.78 23.78
N LEU A 310 -1.37 -11.17 23.25
CA LEU A 310 -0.31 -11.86 22.51
C LEU A 310 0.27 -13.03 23.33
N THR A 311 0.65 -12.78 24.59
CA THR A 311 1.23 -13.80 25.48
C THR A 311 0.28 -15.00 25.65
N VAL A 312 -1.01 -14.74 25.86
CA VAL A 312 -2.01 -15.79 26.08
C VAL A 312 -2.41 -16.51 24.80
N LEU A 313 -2.32 -15.85 23.64
CA LEU A 313 -2.47 -16.52 22.35
C LEU A 313 -1.28 -17.42 22.08
N GLU A 314 -0.03 -16.93 22.22
CA GLU A 314 1.20 -17.71 22.00
C GLU A 314 1.26 -18.97 22.88
N ALA A 315 0.78 -18.89 24.12
CA ALA A 315 0.69 -20.03 25.03
C ALA A 315 -0.51 -20.96 24.79
N ASP A 316 -1.47 -20.58 23.93
CA ASP A 316 -2.63 -21.41 23.63
C ASP A 316 -2.23 -22.57 22.70
N SER A 317 -2.25 -23.79 23.24
CA SER A 317 -1.99 -25.02 22.50
C SER A 317 -3.27 -25.83 22.33
N LEU A 318 -3.27 -26.68 21.30
CA LEU A 318 -4.27 -27.72 21.08
C LEU A 318 -4.37 -28.67 22.28
#